data_AF-A0A0L0G8E3-F1
#
_entry.id   AF-A0A0L0G8E3-F1
#
_cell.length_a   1.000
_cell.length_b   1.000
_cell.length_c   1.000
_cell.angle_alpha   90.00
_cell.angle_beta   90.00
_cell.angle_gamma   90.00
#
_symmetry.space_group_name_H-M   'P 1'
#
loop_
_entity.id
_entity.type
_entity.pdbx_description
1 polymer ?
#
loop_
_entity_poly.entity_id
_entity_poly.type
_entity_poly.pdbx_seq_one_letter_code
_entity_poly.pdbx_strand_id
1 'polypeptide(L)'
;FYFEATLPFGLGSAPYLYDELGLALDHIFISTLALWIQRYVDDFLKVHKTIQYSIAFAELDALLAQLDTIGIPVARHKTLAALTSAEYCGVVFNTILHNVSISHKKTRKVRSLIFQLAESYKGHGQRMPKSGWLTELVVSNYPRGCATDEWHL
;
A
#
# COMPACT_ATOMS: atom_id res chain seq x y z
N PHE A 1 24.82 27.13 -16.86
CA PHE A 1 23.76 26.99 -15.83
C PHE A 1 23.22 25.58 -15.90
N TYR A 2 23.09 24.89 -14.76
CA TYR A 2 22.46 23.57 -14.67
C TYR A 2 21.10 23.76 -13.99
N PHE A 3 20.03 23.30 -14.63
CA PHE A 3 18.67 23.26 -14.07
C PHE A 3 18.14 21.84 -14.20
N GLU A 4 17.29 21.42 -13.26
CA GLU A 4 16.63 20.12 -13.34
C GLU A 4 15.46 20.19 -14.33
N ALA A 5 15.34 19.16 -15.18
CA ALA A 5 14.24 19.01 -16.12
C ALA A 5 13.01 18.32 -15.50
N THR A 6 13.15 17.82 -14.29
CA THR A 6 12.13 17.06 -13.54
C THR A 6 11.98 17.63 -12.15
N LEU A 7 10.86 17.35 -11.49
CA LEU A 7 10.62 17.75 -10.11
C LEU A 7 11.58 17.02 -9.15
N PRO A 8 12.45 17.72 -8.42
CA PRO A 8 13.43 17.07 -7.55
C PRO A 8 12.78 16.38 -6.34
N PHE A 9 13.32 15.23 -5.97
CA PHE A 9 13.01 14.63 -4.67
C PHE A 9 13.58 15.49 -3.53
N GLY A 10 12.76 15.76 -2.51
CA GLY A 10 13.14 16.59 -1.36
C GLY A 10 12.80 18.07 -1.50
N LEU A 11 12.28 18.52 -2.66
CA LEU A 11 11.70 19.85 -2.77
C LEU A 11 10.40 19.94 -1.95
N GLY A 12 10.29 20.97 -1.10
CA GLY A 12 9.14 21.12 -0.20
C GLY A 12 7.78 21.23 -0.90
N SER A 13 7.75 21.77 -2.12
CA SER A 13 6.54 21.87 -2.95
C SER A 13 6.26 20.63 -3.79
N ALA A 14 7.20 19.68 -3.89
CA ALA A 14 7.04 18.52 -4.76
C ALA A 14 5.82 17.65 -4.39
N PRO A 15 5.54 17.35 -3.10
CA PRO A 15 4.35 16.58 -2.74
C PRO A 15 3.04 17.22 -3.19
N TYR A 16 2.94 18.55 -3.08
CA TYR A 16 1.76 19.30 -3.52
C TYR A 16 1.57 19.22 -5.04
N LEU A 17 2.64 19.44 -5.81
CA LEU A 17 2.57 19.35 -7.28
C LEU A 17 2.25 17.93 -7.76
N TYR A 18 2.76 16.90 -7.09
CA TYR A 18 2.41 15.52 -7.40
C TYR A 18 0.94 15.21 -7.08
N ASP A 19 0.39 15.78 -6.01
CA ASP A 19 -1.03 15.55 -5.69
C ASP A 19 -1.96 16.25 -6.68
N GLU A 20 -1.65 17.48 -7.11
CA GLU A 20 -2.37 18.17 -8.19
C GLU A 20 -2.38 17.35 -9.50
N LEU A 21 -1.22 16.79 -9.88
CA LEU A 21 -1.16 15.84 -11.01
C LEU A 21 -2.04 14.62 -10.76
N GLY A 22 -1.99 14.06 -9.55
CA GLY A 22 -2.82 12.92 -9.17
C GLY A 22 -4.31 13.19 -9.26
N LEU A 23 -4.78 14.37 -8.83
CA LEU A 23 -6.18 14.79 -8.95
C LEU A 23 -6.61 14.92 -10.41
N ALA A 24 -5.74 15.47 -11.26
CA ALA A 24 -5.99 15.52 -12.69
C ALA A 24 -6.11 14.10 -13.30
N LEU A 25 -5.26 13.15 -12.87
CA LEU A 25 -5.34 11.76 -13.31
C LEU A 25 -6.62 11.07 -12.85
N ASP A 26 -7.00 11.26 -11.60
CA ASP A 26 -8.26 10.71 -11.06
C ASP A 26 -9.45 11.21 -11.89
N HIS A 27 -9.45 12.49 -12.27
CA HIS A 27 -10.47 13.06 -13.15
C HIS A 27 -10.45 12.45 -14.56
N ILE A 28 -9.27 12.25 -15.15
CA ILE A 28 -9.12 11.60 -16.47
C ILE A 28 -9.66 10.17 -16.42
N PHE A 29 -9.28 9.37 -15.42
CA PHE A 29 -9.72 7.97 -15.32
C PHE A 29 -11.23 7.84 -15.18
N ILE A 30 -11.86 8.72 -14.40
CA ILE A 30 -13.31 8.74 -14.24
C ILE A 30 -13.99 9.22 -15.53
N SER A 31 -13.53 10.31 -16.12
CA SER A 31 -14.19 10.94 -17.28
C SER A 31 -14.01 10.18 -18.59
N THR A 32 -12.87 9.51 -18.79
CA THR A 32 -12.54 8.83 -20.06
C THR A 32 -12.78 7.33 -20.01
N LEU A 33 -12.52 6.69 -18.86
CA LEU A 33 -12.57 5.23 -18.73
C LEU A 33 -13.71 4.74 -17.82
N ALA A 34 -14.42 5.66 -17.15
CA ALA A 34 -15.38 5.33 -16.08
C ALA A 34 -14.77 4.46 -14.96
N LEU A 35 -13.46 4.60 -14.73
CA LEU A 35 -12.73 3.81 -13.73
C LEU A 35 -12.52 4.60 -12.44
N TRP A 36 -13.07 4.04 -11.36
CA TRP A 36 -12.78 4.47 -10.00
C TRP A 36 -11.55 3.73 -9.49
N ILE A 37 -10.41 4.42 -9.39
CA ILE A 37 -9.12 3.88 -8.96
C ILE A 37 -8.74 4.53 -7.64
N GLN A 38 -8.35 3.72 -6.65
CA GLN A 38 -7.77 4.23 -5.41
C GLN A 38 -6.32 4.59 -5.67
N ARG A 39 -5.93 5.83 -5.38
CA ARG A 39 -4.55 6.31 -5.49
C ARG A 39 -3.96 6.59 -4.12
N TYR A 40 -2.65 6.38 -3.99
CA TYR A 40 -1.82 6.92 -2.92
C TYR A 40 -0.46 7.28 -3.51
N VAL A 41 -0.22 8.57 -3.70
CA VAL A 41 0.97 9.09 -4.41
C VAL A 41 1.06 8.46 -5.81
N ASP A 42 2.03 7.57 -6.05
CA ASP A 42 2.29 6.87 -7.31
C ASP A 42 1.71 5.45 -7.36
N ASP A 43 1.17 4.95 -6.25
CA ASP A 43 0.54 3.63 -6.17
C ASP A 43 -0.96 3.73 -6.54
N PHE A 44 -1.42 2.81 -7.39
CA PHE A 44 -2.81 2.73 -7.84
C PHE A 44 -3.39 1.34 -7.55
N LEU A 45 -4.66 1.30 -7.12
CA LEU A 45 -5.38 0.07 -6.80
C LEU A 45 -6.82 0.12 -7.31
N LYS A 46 -7.21 -0.94 -8.01
CA LYS A 46 -8.60 -1.20 -8.40
C LYS A 46 -9.04 -2.52 -7.78
N VAL A 47 -10.18 -2.52 -7.10
CA VAL A 47 -10.80 -3.73 -6.54
C VAL A 47 -12.09 -4.03 -7.28
N HIS A 48 -12.20 -5.24 -7.81
CA HIS A 48 -13.41 -5.73 -8.48
C HIS A 48 -14.26 -6.54 -7.50
N LYS A 49 -15.58 -6.38 -7.60
CA LYS A 49 -16.55 -7.23 -6.89
C LYS A 49 -16.77 -8.58 -7.58
N THR A 50 -16.46 -8.66 -8.88
CA THR A 50 -16.67 -9.85 -9.71
C THR A 50 -15.36 -10.61 -9.92
N ILE A 51 -15.46 -11.93 -10.08
CA ILE A 51 -14.32 -12.84 -10.36
C ILE A 51 -14.01 -12.89 -11.88
N GLN A 52 -14.68 -12.07 -12.69
CA GLN A 52 -14.41 -11.98 -14.14
C GLN A 52 -13.06 -11.31 -14.41
N TYR A 53 -11.99 -12.12 -14.44
CA TYR A 53 -10.62 -11.66 -14.65
C TYR A 53 -10.42 -10.93 -15.99
N SER A 54 -11.17 -11.29 -17.03
CA SER A 54 -11.11 -10.62 -18.34
C SER A 54 -11.41 -9.12 -18.25
N ILE A 55 -12.32 -8.71 -17.36
CA ILE A 55 -12.63 -7.29 -17.12
C ILE A 55 -11.42 -6.59 -16.51
N ALA A 56 -10.78 -7.20 -15.50
CA ALA A 56 -9.60 -6.61 -14.86
C ALA A 56 -8.44 -6.41 -15.83
N PHE A 57 -8.22 -7.35 -16.76
CA PHE A 57 -7.21 -7.19 -17.81
C PHE A 57 -7.58 -6.09 -18.82
N ALA A 58 -8.83 -6.07 -19.30
CA ALA A 58 -9.28 -5.06 -20.26
C ALA A 58 -9.22 -3.63 -19.68
N GLU A 59 -9.62 -3.45 -18.42
CA GLU A 59 -9.53 -2.16 -17.74
C GLU A 59 -8.07 -1.75 -17.53
N LEU A 60 -7.17 -2.70 -17.19
CA LEU A 60 -5.75 -2.41 -17.07
C LEU A 60 -5.15 -1.99 -18.42
N ASP A 61 -5.46 -2.69 -19.50
CA ASP A 61 -4.97 -2.35 -20.84
C ASP A 61 -5.43 -0.95 -21.27
N ALA A 62 -6.70 -0.62 -21.01
CA ALA A 62 -7.24 0.71 -21.27
C ALA A 62 -6.55 1.80 -20.44
N LEU A 63 -6.30 1.53 -19.15
CA LEU A 63 -5.58 2.44 -18.27
C LEU A 63 -4.15 2.67 -18.74
N LEU A 64 -3.43 1.60 -19.10
CA LEU A 64 -2.06 1.69 -19.60
C LEU A 64 -1.97 2.47 -20.92
N ALA A 65 -2.92 2.26 -21.83
CA ALA A 65 -3.00 3.02 -23.08
C ALA A 65 -3.29 4.52 -22.83
N GLN A 66 -4.18 4.83 -21.88
CA GLN A 66 -4.48 6.21 -21.50
C GLN A 66 -3.25 6.90 -20.89
N LEU A 67 -2.53 6.22 -19.99
CA LEU A 67 -1.31 6.74 -19.37
C LEU A 67 -0.19 6.96 -20.40
N ASP A 68 -0.04 6.06 -21.37
CA ASP A 68 0.92 6.20 -22.47
C ASP A 68 0.58 7.42 -23.34
N THR A 69 -0.71 7.63 -23.63
CA THR A 69 -1.22 8.77 -24.42
C THR A 69 -0.89 10.12 -23.78
N ILE A 70 -0.94 10.22 -22.45
CA ILE A 70 -0.61 11.45 -21.71
C ILE A 70 0.87 11.53 -21.30
N GLY A 71 1.70 10.57 -21.74
CA GLY A 71 3.14 10.57 -21.51
C GLY A 71 3.56 10.22 -20.07
N ILE A 72 2.72 9.50 -19.32
CA ILE A 72 3.06 9.07 -17.96
C ILE A 72 3.73 7.69 -17.99
N PRO A 73 4.98 7.57 -17.52
CA PRO A 73 5.69 6.30 -17.49
C PRO A 73 5.11 5.37 -16.42
N VAL A 74 4.88 4.11 -16.80
CA VAL A 74 4.40 3.07 -15.88
C VAL A 74 5.45 1.99 -15.66
N ALA A 75 5.67 1.62 -14.40
CA ALA A 75 6.55 0.52 -14.05
C ALA A 75 5.90 -0.86 -14.34
N ARG A 76 5.86 -1.26 -15.62
CA ARG A 76 5.16 -2.48 -16.08
C ARG A 76 5.51 -3.76 -15.31
N HIS A 77 6.76 -3.90 -14.86
CA HIS A 77 7.20 -5.06 -14.07
C HIS A 77 6.59 -5.13 -12.66
N LYS A 78 6.03 -4.02 -12.16
CA LYS A 78 5.30 -3.94 -10.88
C LYS A 78 3.79 -3.94 -11.08
N THR A 79 3.32 -3.84 -12.32
CA THR A 79 1.91 -3.84 -12.65
C THR A 79 1.37 -5.25 -12.55
N LEU A 80 0.30 -5.42 -11.78
CA LEU A 80 -0.34 -6.70 -11.54
C LEU A 80 -1.85 -6.55 -11.79
N ALA A 81 -2.47 -7.60 -12.30
CA ALA A 81 -3.92 -7.67 -12.53
C ALA A 81 -4.45 -9.04 -12.11
N ALA A 82 -5.77 -9.12 -11.92
CA ALA A 82 -6.48 -10.38 -11.65
C ALA A 82 -5.92 -11.16 -10.44
N LEU A 83 -5.57 -10.45 -9.36
CA LEU A 83 -5.07 -11.05 -8.13
C LEU A 83 -6.17 -11.14 -7.07
N THR A 84 -6.13 -12.22 -6.29
CA THR A 84 -6.92 -12.39 -5.07
C THR A 84 -6.16 -12.02 -3.80
N SER A 85 -4.85 -11.82 -3.91
CA SER A 85 -4.00 -11.32 -2.84
C SER A 85 -3.02 -10.29 -3.40
N ALA A 86 -3.02 -9.08 -2.84
CA ALA A 86 -2.16 -8.00 -3.30
C ALA A 86 -1.65 -7.15 -2.13
N GLU A 87 -0.42 -6.67 -2.22
CA GLU A 87 0.15 -5.68 -1.30
C GLU A 87 -0.05 -4.28 -1.89
N TYR A 88 -0.69 -3.39 -1.12
CA TYR A 88 -0.89 -1.98 -1.47
C TYR A 88 -0.56 -1.11 -0.25
N CYS A 89 0.33 -0.13 -0.43
CA CYS A 89 0.88 0.70 0.64
C CYS A 89 1.41 -0.11 1.85
N GLY A 90 1.96 -1.31 1.61
CA GLY A 90 2.49 -2.21 2.65
C GLY A 90 1.43 -2.95 3.47
N VAL A 91 0.18 -2.93 3.04
CA VAL A 91 -0.93 -3.72 3.58
C VAL A 91 -1.29 -4.79 2.55
N VAL A 92 -1.45 -6.03 3.01
CA VAL A 92 -1.83 -7.17 2.17
C VAL A 92 -3.32 -7.40 2.30
N PHE A 93 -4.02 -7.34 1.18
CA PHE A 93 -5.44 -7.62 1.05
C PHE A 93 -5.63 -9.02 0.50
N ASN A 94 -6.42 -9.87 1.14
CA ASN A 94 -6.78 -11.19 0.62
C ASN A 94 -8.29 -11.27 0.45
N THR A 95 -8.75 -11.36 -0.80
CA THR A 95 -10.17 -11.38 -1.15
C THR A 95 -10.80 -12.76 -1.01
N ILE A 96 -10.01 -13.84 -0.92
CA ILE A 96 -10.51 -15.19 -0.65
C ILE A 96 -10.78 -15.37 0.85
N LEU A 97 -9.82 -14.94 1.68
CA LEU A 97 -9.90 -15.05 3.13
C LEU A 97 -10.63 -13.87 3.78
N HIS A 98 -11.01 -12.86 2.99
CA HIS A 98 -11.64 -11.61 3.45
C HIS A 98 -10.89 -10.96 4.62
N ASN A 99 -9.56 -10.91 4.53
CA ASN A 99 -8.73 -10.36 5.59
C ASN A 99 -7.73 -9.33 5.06
N VAL A 100 -7.23 -8.54 6.00
CA VAL A 100 -6.24 -7.50 5.78
C VAL A 100 -5.11 -7.73 6.78
N SER A 101 -3.88 -7.72 6.31
CA SER A 101 -2.70 -7.95 7.16
C SER A 101 -1.56 -7.00 6.83
N ILE A 102 -0.61 -6.83 7.75
CA ILE A 102 0.60 -6.05 7.51
C ILE A 102 1.57 -6.88 6.67
N SER A 103 2.14 -6.28 5.62
CA SER A 103 3.15 -6.95 4.78
C SER A 103 4.30 -7.52 5.60
N HIS A 104 4.82 -8.67 5.17
CA HIS A 104 5.99 -9.28 5.83
C HIS A 104 7.18 -8.33 5.88
N LYS A 105 7.36 -7.49 4.87
CA LYS A 105 8.41 -6.46 4.83
C LYS A 105 8.26 -5.45 5.97
N LYS A 106 7.06 -4.88 6.15
CA LYS A 106 6.79 -3.95 7.26
C LYS A 106 6.91 -4.65 8.62
N THR A 107 6.36 -5.85 8.76
CA THR A 107 6.43 -6.62 10.01
C THR A 107 7.88 -6.94 10.41
N ARG A 108 8.73 -7.33 9.46
CA ARG A 108 10.17 -7.54 9.72
C ARG A 108 10.87 -6.25 10.16
N LYS A 109 10.57 -5.12 9.52
CA LYS A 109 11.14 -3.81 9.88
C LYS A 109 10.72 -3.37 11.28
N VAL A 110 9.44 -3.52 11.63
CA VAL A 110 8.96 -3.20 12.99
C VAL A 110 9.66 -4.08 14.01
N ARG A 111 9.75 -5.39 13.74
CA ARG A 111 10.43 -6.34 14.63
C ARG A 111 11.91 -5.98 14.83
N SER A 112 12.63 -5.61 13.77
CA SER A 112 14.04 -5.20 13.88
C SER A 112 14.20 -3.92 14.71
N LEU A 113 13.31 -2.95 14.55
CA LEU A 113 13.33 -1.71 15.33
C LEU A 113 13.08 -1.96 16.81
N ILE A 114 12.12 -2.84 17.14
CA ILE A 114 11.85 -3.24 18.53
C ILE A 114 13.08 -3.91 19.16
N PHE A 115 13.75 -4.80 18.43
CA PHE A 115 14.97 -5.44 18.94
C PHE A 115 16.11 -4.44 19.14
N GLN A 116 16.36 -3.55 18.18
CA GLN A 116 17.39 -2.51 18.31
C GLN A 116 17.12 -1.59 19.50
N LEU A 117 15.86 -1.21 19.69
CA LEU A 117 15.43 -0.41 20.83
C LEU A 117 15.70 -1.16 22.15
N ALA A 118 15.30 -2.43 22.24
CA ALA A 118 15.52 -3.25 23.44
C ALA A 118 17.01 -3.41 23.79
N GLU A 119 17.88 -3.59 22.80
CA GLU A 119 19.34 -3.65 23.01
C GLU A 119 19.91 -2.30 23.47
N SER A 120 19.44 -1.19 22.90
CA SER A 120 19.84 0.15 23.34
C SER A 120 19.51 0.41 24.81
N TYR A 121 18.39 -0.11 25.32
CA TYR A 121 18.03 0.02 26.75
C TYR A 121 18.90 -0.83 27.66
N LYS A 122 19.35 -2.02 27.23
CA LYS A 122 20.28 -2.86 28.01
C LYS A 122 21.64 -2.19 28.19
N GLY A 123 22.11 -1.45 27.18
CA GLY A 123 23.41 -0.75 27.21
C GLY A 123 23.46 0.50 28.10
N HIS A 124 22.31 1.10 28.44
CA HIS A 124 22.25 2.37 29.18
C HIS A 124 21.72 2.28 30.61
N GLY A 125 21.43 1.08 31.14
CA GLY A 125 20.88 0.91 32.49
C GLY A 125 19.53 1.63 32.71
N GLN A 126 18.92 2.15 31.65
CA GLN A 126 17.64 2.84 31.71
C GLN A 126 16.50 1.82 31.58
N ARG A 127 15.58 1.85 32.54
CA ARG A 127 14.30 1.12 32.46
C ARG A 127 13.46 1.74 31.35
N MET A 128 12.80 0.92 30.53
CA MET A 128 11.81 1.41 29.56
C MET A 128 10.81 2.35 30.24
N PRO A 129 10.47 3.50 29.64
CA PRO A 129 9.50 4.42 30.22
C PRO A 129 8.18 3.68 30.45
N LYS A 130 7.72 3.64 31.71
CA LYS A 130 6.49 2.96 32.15
C LYS A 130 5.21 3.62 31.64
N SER A 131 5.30 4.74 30.93
CA SER A 131 4.17 5.55 30.49
C SER A 131 4.18 5.70 28.98
N GLY A 132 3.32 4.92 28.32
CA GLY A 132 3.10 4.98 26.89
C GLY A 132 2.76 3.60 26.39
N TRP A 133 1.51 3.18 26.65
CA TRP A 133 0.88 1.94 26.22
C TRP A 133 1.36 1.46 24.84
N LEU A 134 2.43 0.66 24.84
CA LEU A 134 2.70 -0.34 23.81
C LEU A 134 2.13 -1.62 24.40
N THR A 135 0.80 -1.68 24.44
CA THR A 135 0.06 -2.86 24.87
C THR A 135 0.50 -4.00 23.97
N GLU A 136 1.30 -4.89 24.56
CA GLU A 136 1.47 -6.28 24.16
C GLU A 136 1.36 -6.54 22.65
N LEU A 137 2.45 -6.29 21.92
CA LEU A 137 2.68 -7.04 20.69
C LEU A 137 3.14 -8.45 21.08
N VAL A 138 2.25 -9.19 21.74
CA VAL A 138 2.37 -10.63 21.93
C VAL A 138 2.26 -11.20 20.54
N VAL A 139 3.41 -11.57 19.98
CA VAL A 139 3.48 -12.49 18.86
C VAL A 139 2.94 -13.83 19.37
N SER A 140 1.61 -13.99 19.45
CA SER A 140 1.04 -15.31 19.55
C SER A 140 1.26 -15.96 18.19
N ASN A 141 2.24 -16.85 18.15
CA ASN A 141 2.17 -17.94 17.20
C ASN A 141 0.84 -18.62 17.49
N TYR A 142 -0.20 -18.36 16.69
CA TYR A 142 -1.40 -19.19 16.72
C TYR A 142 -0.98 -20.59 16.25
N PRO A 143 -1.00 -21.63 17.12
CA PRO A 143 -1.19 -22.97 16.60
C PRO A 143 -2.64 -23.05 16.13
N ARG A 144 -2.85 -23.61 14.94
CA ARG A 144 -4.19 -23.91 14.43
C ARG A 144 -4.94 -24.75 15.48
N GLY A 145 -6.13 -24.32 15.90
CA GLY A 145 -7.04 -25.17 16.66
C GLY A 145 -8.14 -24.42 17.39
N CYS A 146 -9.38 -24.81 17.10
CA CYS A 146 -10.66 -24.47 17.75
C CYS A 146 -11.38 -23.17 17.40
N ALA A 147 -12.52 -23.38 16.71
CA ALA A 147 -13.78 -22.62 16.72
C ALA A 147 -14.23 -22.28 18.16
N THR A 148 -15.14 -21.36 18.48
CA THR A 148 -16.32 -20.71 17.89
C THR A 148 -16.35 -19.25 18.46
N ASP A 149 -17.10 -18.23 18.07
CA ASP A 149 -18.55 -18.03 17.93
C ASP A 149 -18.81 -16.60 17.37
N GLU A 150 -19.94 -16.46 16.67
CA GLU A 150 -20.85 -15.29 16.61
C GLU A 150 -20.29 -13.86 16.47
N TRP A 151 -20.52 -13.26 15.29
CA TRP A 151 -20.71 -11.81 15.18
C TRP A 151 -22.05 -11.54 14.46
N HIS A 152 -23.08 -11.30 15.26
CA HIS A 152 -24.29 -10.59 14.87
C HIS A 152 -24.09 -9.09 15.13
N LEU A 153 -24.04 -8.30 14.05
CA LEU A 153 -24.72 -7.01 13.79
C LEU A 153 -24.03 -6.29 12.63
#